data_AF-J9A8U6-F1
#
_entry.id   AF-J9A8U6-F1
#
_cell.length_a   1.000
_cell.length_b   1.000
_cell.length_c   1.000
_cell.angle_alpha   90.00
_cell.angle_beta   90.00
_cell.angle_gamma   90.00
#
_symmetry.space_group_name_H-M   'P 1'
#
loop_
_entity.id
_entity.type
_entity.pdbx_description
1 polymer ?
#
loop_
_entity_poly.entity_id
_entity_poly.type
_entity_poly.pdbx_seq_one_letter_code
_entity_poly.pdbx_strand_id
1 'polypeptide(L)'
;MVSEPNGPFVNLSRLNIDKYAIDPHVNRNLFEYVFYHEGDMKVAHQIAIIATKNASNTDWYWKNQLGKCCYRLGMFNDALKQFHSSLNNQKMAETYAYLAKVLISFINSHFVYYKICFINYEN
;
A
#
# COMPACT_ATOMS: atom_id res chain seq x y z
N MET A 1 29.01 4.17 11.99
CA MET A 1 27.98 5.16 11.63
C MET A 1 27.52 5.79 12.92
N VAL A 2 27.93 7.04 13.19
CA VAL A 2 27.48 7.76 14.39
C VAL A 2 26.08 8.29 14.05
N SER A 3 25.06 7.65 14.59
CA SER A 3 23.68 8.13 14.53
C SER A 3 23.55 9.30 15.50
N GLU A 4 23.17 10.48 15.02
CA GLU A 4 22.84 11.60 15.90
C GLU A 4 21.66 11.22 16.80
N PRO A 5 21.62 11.65 18.08
CA PRO A 5 20.56 11.25 19.02
C PRO A 5 19.14 11.56 18.55
N ASN A 6 18.98 12.59 17.70
CA ASN A 6 17.70 13.03 17.12
C ASN A 6 17.67 12.89 15.59
N GLY A 7 18.63 12.18 15.00
CA GLY A 7 18.69 11.96 13.55
C GLY A 7 17.66 10.91 13.09
N PRO A 8 17.30 10.91 11.79
CA PRO A 8 16.44 9.87 11.23
C PRO A 8 17.10 8.50 11.40
N PHE A 9 16.33 7.51 11.87
CA PHE A 9 16.82 6.15 12.12
C PHE A 9 17.35 5.48 10.84
N VAL A 10 16.61 5.62 9.74
CA VAL A 10 17.03 5.14 8.40
C VAL A 10 16.84 6.24 7.37
N ASN A 11 17.87 6.52 6.57
CA ASN A 11 17.76 7.42 5.42
C ASN A 11 17.29 6.63 4.18
N LEU A 12 16.01 6.73 3.84
CA LEU A 12 15.41 6.01 2.72
C LEU A 12 16.01 6.38 1.36
N SER A 13 16.45 7.62 1.17
CA SER A 13 17.01 8.11 -0.10
C SER A 13 18.32 7.43 -0.48
N ARG A 14 19.08 6.99 0.54
CA ARG A 14 20.39 6.33 0.38
C ARG A 14 20.29 4.80 0.48
N LEU A 15 19.11 4.29 0.86
CA LEU A 15 18.90 2.87 1.08
C LEU A 15 18.68 2.17 -0.27
N ASN A 16 19.39 1.06 -0.49
CA ASN A 16 19.11 0.20 -1.64
C ASN A 16 17.86 -0.65 -1.35
N ILE A 17 16.69 -0.12 -1.73
CA ILE A 17 15.39 -0.74 -1.49
C ILE A 17 15.31 -2.13 -2.13
N ASP A 18 15.83 -2.30 -3.35
CA ASP A 18 15.79 -3.56 -4.08
C ASP A 18 16.46 -4.69 -3.31
N LYS A 19 17.63 -4.42 -2.72
CA LYS A 19 18.37 -5.41 -1.94
C LYS A 19 17.59 -5.85 -0.70
N TYR A 20 17.05 -4.91 0.07
CA TYR A 20 16.41 -5.22 1.35
C TYR A 20 14.96 -5.68 1.24
N ALA A 21 14.27 -5.34 0.14
CA ALA A 21 12.92 -5.83 -0.11
C ALA A 21 12.90 -7.32 -0.51
N ILE A 22 13.99 -7.83 -1.08
CA ILE A 22 14.15 -9.25 -1.43
C ILE A 22 14.37 -10.11 -0.17
N ASP A 23 15.11 -9.61 0.83
CA ASP A 23 15.44 -10.37 2.04
C ASP A 23 14.19 -10.58 2.93
N PRO A 24 13.67 -11.82 3.07
CA PRO A 24 12.47 -12.11 3.86
C PRO A 24 12.62 -11.81 5.36
N HIS A 25 13.84 -11.76 5.89
CA HIS A 25 14.08 -11.48 7.30
C HIS A 25 13.98 -9.99 7.63
N VAL A 26 14.17 -9.12 6.63
CA VAL A 26 14.23 -7.67 6.82
C VAL A 26 13.05 -6.96 6.17
N ASN A 27 12.55 -7.45 5.03
CA ASN A 27 11.57 -6.76 4.21
C ASN A 27 10.28 -6.39 4.95
N ARG A 28 9.80 -7.25 5.86
CA ARG A 28 8.57 -7.01 6.62
C ARG A 28 8.72 -5.84 7.58
N ASN A 29 9.77 -5.87 8.39
CA ASN A 29 10.07 -4.82 9.36
C ASN A 29 10.39 -3.50 8.65
N LEU A 30 11.12 -3.56 7.54
CA LEU A 30 11.41 -2.39 6.71
C LEU A 30 10.13 -1.80 6.14
N PHE A 31 9.23 -2.63 5.58
CA PHE A 31 7.94 -2.17 5.08
C PHE A 31 7.10 -1.50 6.18
N GLU A 32 6.98 -2.13 7.34
CA GLU A 32 6.20 -1.60 8.46
C GLU A 32 6.76 -0.25 8.95
N TYR A 33 8.08 -0.13 9.06
CA TYR A 33 8.73 1.14 9.37
C TYR A 33 8.40 2.22 8.34
N VAL A 34 8.57 1.93 7.05
CA VAL A 34 8.29 2.91 6.00
C VAL A 34 6.80 3.27 5.95
N PHE A 35 5.90 2.30 6.13
CA PHE A 35 4.46 2.50 6.00
C PHE A 35 3.83 3.22 7.20
N TYR A 36 4.23 2.85 8.43
CA TYR A 36 3.62 3.39 9.65
C TYR A 36 4.41 4.55 10.26
N HIS A 37 5.75 4.50 10.23
CA HIS A 37 6.58 5.53 10.86
C HIS A 37 6.93 6.66 9.89
N GLU A 38 7.55 6.35 8.75
CA GLU A 38 7.97 7.37 7.78
C GLU A 38 6.79 7.92 6.97
N GLY A 39 5.80 7.08 6.69
CA GLY A 39 4.62 7.46 5.91
C GLY A 39 4.88 7.64 4.42
N ASP A 40 6.06 7.26 3.90
CA ASP A 40 6.35 7.31 2.47
C ASP A 40 5.68 6.14 1.73
N MET A 41 4.47 6.43 1.23
CA MET A 41 3.64 5.45 0.53
C MET A 41 4.25 4.97 -0.79
N LYS A 42 5.09 5.79 -1.45
CA LYS A 42 5.70 5.41 -2.74
C LYS A 42 6.79 4.37 -2.52
N VAL A 43 7.64 4.58 -1.53
CA VAL A 43 8.69 3.62 -1.14
C VAL A 43 8.06 2.34 -0.56
N ALA A 44 7.05 2.46 0.31
CA ALA A 44 6.33 1.30 0.84
C ALA A 44 5.71 0.45 -0.29
N HIS A 45 5.11 1.10 -1.29
CA HIS A 45 4.55 0.43 -2.45
C HIS A 45 5.63 -0.30 -3.28
N GLN A 46 6.80 0.33 -3.51
CA GLN A 46 7.91 -0.33 -4.19
C GLN A 46 8.40 -1.58 -3.44
N ILE A 47 8.59 -1.48 -2.11
CA ILE A 47 8.98 -2.63 -1.28
C ILE A 47 7.98 -3.77 -1.44
N ALA A 48 6.67 -3.46 -1.33
CA ALA A 48 5.62 -4.46 -1.45
C ALA A 48 5.61 -5.12 -2.85
N ILE A 49 5.84 -4.39 -3.93
CA ILE A 49 5.96 -4.99 -5.28
C ILE A 49 7.11 -5.99 -5.34
N ILE A 50 8.29 -5.61 -4.86
CA ILE A 50 9.49 -6.44 -4.95
C ILE A 50 9.33 -7.69 -4.08
N ALA A 51 8.82 -7.52 -2.86
CA ALA A 51 8.55 -8.63 -1.96
C ALA A 51 7.48 -9.59 -2.51
N THR A 52 6.42 -9.06 -3.15
CA THR A 52 5.39 -9.90 -3.79
C THR A 52 5.97 -10.70 -4.95
N LYS A 53 6.84 -10.09 -5.77
CA LYS A 53 7.54 -10.77 -6.88
C LYS A 53 8.46 -11.88 -6.35
N ASN A 54 9.22 -11.60 -5.29
CA ASN A 54 10.10 -12.59 -4.66
C ASN A 54 9.31 -13.75 -4.04
N ALA A 55 8.15 -13.46 -3.46
CA ALA A 55 7.23 -14.46 -2.93
C ALA A 55 6.35 -15.14 -4.00
N SER A 56 6.66 -15.01 -5.29
CA SER A 56 5.92 -15.64 -6.41
C SER A 56 4.40 -15.42 -6.39
N ASN A 57 3.91 -14.31 -5.83
CA ASN A 57 2.48 -14.03 -5.63
C ASN A 57 1.71 -15.12 -4.84
N THR A 58 2.37 -15.96 -4.05
CA THR A 58 1.70 -17.00 -3.24
C THR A 58 1.34 -16.50 -1.85
N ASP A 59 2.06 -15.50 -1.35
CA ASP A 59 1.84 -14.95 -0.02
C ASP A 59 0.66 -13.95 0.00
N TRP A 60 -0.32 -14.22 0.85
CA TRP A 60 -1.47 -13.34 1.05
C TRP A 60 -1.05 -12.02 1.70
N TYR A 61 -0.03 -12.03 2.58
CA TYR A 61 0.38 -10.86 3.34
C TYR A 61 0.85 -9.75 2.41
N TRP A 62 1.75 -10.05 1.48
CA TRP A 62 2.30 -9.05 0.56
C TRP A 62 1.25 -8.47 -0.40
N LYS A 63 0.28 -9.29 -0.84
CA LYS A 63 -0.87 -8.81 -1.61
C LYS A 63 -1.73 -7.85 -0.79
N ASN A 64 -1.99 -8.18 0.47
CA ASN A 64 -2.74 -7.32 1.38
C ASN A 64 -2.01 -5.99 1.62
N GLN A 65 -0.70 -6.01 1.86
CA GLN A 65 0.11 -4.80 2.04
C GLN A 65 0.17 -3.94 0.76
N LEU A 66 0.34 -4.55 -0.40
CA LEU A 66 0.30 -3.85 -1.68
C LEU A 66 -1.05 -3.16 -1.90
N GLY A 67 -2.16 -3.84 -1.58
CA GLY A 67 -3.50 -3.25 -1.61
C GLY A 67 -3.66 -2.05 -0.68
N LYS A 68 -3.10 -2.10 0.54
CA LYS A 68 -3.10 -0.95 1.47
C LYS A 68 -2.31 0.23 0.91
N CYS A 69 -1.14 -0.01 0.31
CA CYS A 69 -0.36 1.04 -0.35
C CYS A 69 -1.14 1.67 -1.52
N CYS A 70 -1.74 0.86 -2.40
CA CYS A 70 -2.57 1.36 -3.50
C CYS A 70 -3.75 2.20 -2.98
N TYR A 71 -4.41 1.77 -1.91
CA TYR A 71 -5.50 2.53 -1.28
C TYR A 71 -5.01 3.91 -0.78
N ARG A 72 -3.86 3.96 -0.10
CA ARG A 72 -3.28 5.22 0.42
C ARG A 72 -2.83 6.15 -0.71
N LEU A 73 -2.44 5.62 -1.86
CA LEU A 73 -2.10 6.37 -3.07
C LEU A 73 -3.33 6.80 -3.89
N GLY A 74 -4.55 6.42 -3.49
CA GLY A 74 -5.79 6.74 -4.20
C GLY A 74 -6.09 5.82 -5.40
N MET A 75 -5.29 4.77 -5.61
CA MET A 75 -5.46 3.79 -6.68
C MET A 75 -6.47 2.72 -6.28
N PHE A 76 -7.75 3.10 -6.12
CA PHE A 76 -8.80 2.23 -5.57
C PHE A 76 -9.04 0.96 -6.39
N ASN A 77 -9.02 1.06 -7.73
CA ASN A 77 -9.22 -0.10 -8.61
C ASN A 77 -8.14 -1.17 -8.42
N ASP A 78 -6.88 -0.74 -8.30
CA ASP A 78 -5.78 -1.68 -8.09
C ASP A 78 -5.79 -2.24 -6.68
N ALA A 79 -6.14 -1.41 -5.68
CA ALA A 79 -6.35 -1.87 -4.31
C ALA A 79 -7.40 -3.00 -4.23
N LEU A 80 -8.55 -2.83 -4.90
CA LEU A 80 -9.60 -3.86 -4.97
C LEU A 80 -9.06 -5.18 -5.53
N LYS A 81 -8.35 -5.13 -6.67
CA LYS A 81 -7.76 -6.33 -7.29
C LYS A 81 -6.81 -7.05 -6.35
N GLN A 82 -5.94 -6.30 -5.66
CA GLN A 82 -4.98 -6.89 -4.72
C GLN A 82 -5.66 -7.52 -3.51
N PHE A 83 -6.68 -6.87 -2.94
CA PHE A 83 -7.44 -7.44 -1.82
C PHE A 83 -8.23 -8.69 -2.23
N HIS A 84 -8.86 -8.70 -3.40
CA HIS A 84 -9.51 -9.92 -3.92
C HIS A 84 -8.50 -11.05 -4.15
N SER A 85 -7.34 -10.75 -4.74
CA SER A 85 -6.27 -11.74 -4.91
C SER A 85 -5.78 -12.27 -3.57
N SER A 86 -5.63 -11.42 -2.56
CA SER A 86 -5.28 -11.83 -1.20
C SER A 86 -6.33 -12.75 -0.57
N LEU A 87 -7.62 -12.46 -0.74
CA LEU A 87 -8.71 -13.28 -0.20
C LEU A 87 -8.79 -14.67 -0.84
N ASN A 88 -8.39 -14.80 -2.11
CA ASN A 88 -8.30 -16.10 -2.78
C ASN A 88 -7.20 -16.97 -2.16
N ASN A 89 -6.13 -16.38 -1.62
CA ASN A 89 -5.07 -17.09 -0.92
C ASN A 89 -5.47 -17.41 0.54
N GLN A 90 -5.93 -16.41 1.29
CA GLN A 90 -6.36 -16.58 2.67
C GLN A 90 -7.45 -15.57 3.05
N LYS A 91 -8.54 -16.08 3.61
CA LYS A 91 -9.66 -15.26 4.09
C LYS A 91 -9.30 -14.64 5.44
N MET A 92 -9.01 -13.35 5.43
CA MET A 92 -8.68 -12.57 6.64
C MET A 92 -9.72 -11.48 6.88
N ALA A 93 -10.18 -11.35 8.14
CA ALA A 93 -11.16 -10.34 8.53
C ALA A 93 -10.69 -8.92 8.21
N GLU A 94 -9.40 -8.64 8.40
CA GLU A 94 -8.78 -7.37 8.04
C GLU A 94 -8.99 -7.03 6.55
N THR A 95 -8.76 -7.99 5.65
CA THR A 95 -8.88 -7.76 4.20
C THR A 95 -10.32 -7.43 3.82
N TYR A 96 -11.33 -8.05 4.44
CA TYR A 96 -12.74 -7.68 4.25
C TYR A 96 -13.04 -6.25 4.72
N ALA A 97 -12.49 -5.84 5.87
CA ALA A 97 -12.67 -4.47 6.38
C ALA A 97 -12.03 -3.43 5.43
N TYR A 98 -10.85 -3.71 4.87
CA TYR A 98 -10.23 -2.84 3.86
C TYR A 98 -11.02 -2.81 2.56
N LEU A 99 -11.55 -3.94 2.10
CA LEU A 99 -12.43 -3.99 0.93
C LEU A 99 -13.66 -3.09 1.10
N ALA A 100 -14.35 -3.19 2.24
CA ALA A 100 -15.48 -2.32 2.56
C ALA A 100 -15.07 -0.83 2.54
N LYS A 101 -13.93 -0.51 3.15
CA LYS A 101 -13.38 0.86 3.17
C LYS A 101 -13.09 1.38 1.76
N VAL A 102 -12.52 0.56 0.87
CA VAL A 102 -12.22 0.94 -0.52
C VAL A 102 -13.50 1.18 -1.31
N LEU A 103 -14.49 0.30 -1.19
CA LEU A 103 -15.77 0.44 -1.90
C LEU A 103 -16.51 1.72 -1.51
N ILE A 104 -16.56 2.05 -0.21
CA ILE A 104 -17.16 3.29 0.27
C ILE A 104 -16.41 4.50 -0.30
N SER A 105 -15.07 4.46 -0.27
CA SER A 105 -14.23 5.54 -0.80
C SER A 105 -14.41 5.73 -2.31
N PHE A 106 -14.54 4.62 -3.05
CA PHE A 106 -14.78 4.62 -4.48
C PHE A 106 -16.14 5.25 -4.83
N ILE A 107 -17.21 4.85 -4.14
CA ILE A 107 -18.56 5.42 -4.33
C ILE A 107 -18.55 6.92 -4.05
N ASN A 108 -17.97 7.35 -2.93
CA ASN A 108 -17.89 8.77 -2.58
C ASN A 108 -17.15 9.58 -3.65
N SER A 109 -16.05 9.06 -4.19
CA SER A 109 -15.34 9.74 -5.29
C SER A 109 -16.24 9.95 -6.50
N HIS A 110 -17.02 8.93 -6.88
CA HIS A 110 -17.91 8.98 -8.03
C HIS A 110 -19.08 9.97 -7.84
N PHE A 111 -19.69 10.00 -6.64
CA PHE A 111 -20.73 10.98 -6.30
C PHE A 111 -20.23 12.43 -6.38
N VAL A 112 -18.99 12.70 -5.93
CA VAL A 112 -18.38 14.03 -6.04
C VAL A 112 -18.17 14.41 -7.51
N TYR A 113 -17.66 13.49 -8.34
CA TYR A 113 -17.52 13.70 -9.77
C TYR A 113 -18.86 14.02 -10.46
N TYR A 114 -19.91 13.25 -10.18
CA TYR A 114 -21.24 13.51 -10.74
C TYR A 114 -21.78 14.88 -10.33
N LYS A 115 -21.58 15.29 -9.07
CA LYS A 115 -22.02 16.59 -8.57
C LYS A 115 -21.27 17.74 -9.26
N ILE A 116 -19.95 17.61 -9.47
CA ILE A 116 -19.15 18.61 -10.20
C ILE A 116 -19.56 18.68 -11.66
N CYS A 117 -19.79 17.55 -12.33
CA CYS A 117 -20.24 17.54 -13.72
C CYS A 117 -21.63 18.17 -13.89
N PHE A 118 -22.56 17.95 -12.97
CA PHE A 118 -23.88 18.59 -13.01
C PHE A 118 -23.81 20.11 -12.80
N ILE A 119 -22.98 20.59 -11.87
CA ILE A 119 -22.80 22.03 -11.62
C ILE A 119 -22.19 22.76 -12.83
N ASN A 120 -21.30 22.10 -13.58
CA ASN A 120 -20.71 22.68 -14.80
C ASN A 120 -21.61 22.61 -16.04
N TYR A 121 -22.75 21.91 -15.95
CA TYR A 121 -23.73 21.84 -17.05
C TYR A 121 -24.86 22.86 -16.90
N GLU A 122 -25.01 23.46 -15.71
CA GLU A 122 -26.01 24.51 -15.41
C GLU A 122 -25.45 25.95 -15.48
N ASN A 123 -24.20 26.14 -15.94
CA ASN A 123 -23.63 27.45 -16.29
C ASN A 123 -23.27 27.51 -17.77
#